data_AF-A0A8T6PZ42-F1
#
_entry.id   AF-A0A8T6PZ42-F1
#
_cell.length_a   1.000
_cell.length_b   1.000
_cell.length_c   1.000
_cell.angle_alpha   90.00
_cell.angle_beta   90.00
_cell.angle_gamma   90.00
#
_symmetry.space_group_name_H-M   'P 1'
#
loop_
_entity.id
_entity.type
_entity.pdbx_description
1 polymer ?
#
loop_
_entity_poly.entity_id
_entity_poly.type
_entity_poly.pdbx_seq_one_letter_code
_entity_poly.pdbx_strand_id
1 'polypeptide(L)'
;MNKIYSLKYSRLTGGLIAVSELSKKVKGKTGRKLITASFALSMCLSSLPGEASTVSAEIPYQTFRDFAENKGVFTPGVTGIEINDNNGNKVGVLDVPMLDFSSLSRDGHTTLIHPGYVVSAKHGGLQSVSSATFGYNQIYKIVDNNLAGIDFSAPRLNKLVTEVIPADIQGKDKFNNNRYTAFYRAGVGSQYIRYANGTDKLLQAYTPEKAYLTGGTVGKPYYTHYNGMKMISANPGNTFDKNQGPLASYGQSGDSGSPLYAWDNIDKKWVLAGVTLHNYGVKGARNDWLLIPHDFISQKLQDDLKPIIVASPEENILRWEFDRSRGTGTLSQGGKMFTMTGSVNGNANTGNNLVFSGNEGKIELVSSVEQGAGYLQFDKDYTVLTNNNSTWTGAGIIVGDEANVKWGVNGIAGDNLHKVGSGALTVNGHGENKGGLKVGDGVVVLEQQPDANQKQQAFSHINIASGRATVKL
;
A
#
# COMPACT_ATOMS: atom_id res chain seq x y z
N MET A 1 -23.32 25.54 4.47
CA MET A 1 -23.57 24.88 3.17
C MET A 1 -22.36 25.08 2.26
N ASN A 2 -21.40 24.16 2.29
CA ASN A 2 -20.24 24.21 1.41
C ASN A 2 -20.57 23.45 0.13
N LYS A 3 -20.54 24.15 -1.02
CA LYS A 3 -20.76 23.53 -2.33
C LYS A 3 -19.47 22.81 -2.73
N ILE A 4 -19.57 21.51 -2.98
CA ILE A 4 -18.44 20.68 -3.42
C ILE A 4 -18.26 20.85 -4.93
N TYR A 5 -17.03 21.14 -5.36
CA TYR A 5 -16.66 21.34 -6.76
C TYR A 5 -15.66 20.28 -7.21
N SER A 6 -15.79 19.86 -8.47
CA SER A 6 -14.86 18.99 -9.19
C SER A 6 -14.18 19.78 -10.31
N LEU A 7 -12.91 19.50 -10.59
CA LEU A 7 -12.22 20.07 -11.75
C LEU A 7 -12.50 19.21 -12.98
N LYS A 8 -13.01 19.82 -14.05
CA LYS A 8 -13.24 19.16 -15.34
C LYS A 8 -12.59 19.94 -16.48
N TYR A 9 -12.03 19.21 -17.45
CA TYR A 9 -11.38 19.81 -18.60
C TYR A 9 -12.41 20.41 -19.57
N SER A 10 -12.30 21.71 -19.83
CA SER A 10 -13.13 22.45 -20.78
C SER A 10 -12.37 22.69 -22.08
N ARG A 11 -12.94 22.21 -23.20
CA ARG A 11 -12.36 22.45 -24.53
C ARG A 11 -12.54 23.88 -25.03
N LEU A 12 -13.52 24.63 -24.50
CA LEU A 12 -13.76 26.02 -24.86
C LEU A 12 -12.72 26.97 -24.26
N THR A 13 -12.18 26.63 -23.09
CA THR A 13 -11.21 27.46 -22.37
C THR A 13 -9.78 26.87 -22.39
N GLY A 14 -9.59 25.70 -23.00
CA GLY A 14 -8.29 25.03 -23.11
C GLY A 14 -7.68 24.57 -21.77
N GLY A 15 -8.50 24.40 -20.72
CA GLY A 15 -7.99 24.13 -19.37
C GLY A 15 -9.03 23.54 -18.40
N LEU A 16 -8.58 23.21 -17.18
CA LEU A 16 -9.44 22.70 -16.11
C LEU A 16 -10.27 23.85 -15.51
N ILE A 17 -11.57 23.61 -15.35
CA ILE A 17 -12.51 24.53 -14.70
C ILE A 17 -13.23 23.84 -13.54
N ALA A 18 -13.55 24.59 -12.47
CA ALA A 18 -14.31 24.08 -11.33
C ALA A 18 -15.81 24.03 -11.66
N VAL A 19 -16.43 22.87 -11.48
CA VAL A 19 -17.87 22.63 -11.71
C VAL A 19 -18.48 21.83 -10.57
N SER A 20 -19.78 21.99 -10.31
CA SER A 20 -20.49 21.21 -9.29
C SER A 20 -20.34 19.70 -9.50
N GLU A 21 -20.11 18.92 -8.44
CA GLU A 21 -19.98 17.46 -8.50
C GLU A 21 -21.24 16.76 -9.03
N LEU A 22 -22.42 17.40 -8.90
CA LEU A 22 -23.69 16.88 -9.39
C LEU A 22 -23.87 17.04 -10.91
N SER A 23 -22.97 17.76 -11.58
CA SER A 23 -23.04 17.98 -13.03
C SER A 23 -22.61 16.72 -13.79
N LYS A 24 -23.56 15.83 -14.11
CA LYS A 24 -23.35 14.71 -15.06
C LYS A 24 -23.47 15.21 -16.51
N LYS A 25 -22.67 14.60 -17.40
CA LYS A 25 -22.69 14.87 -18.85
C LYS A 25 -24.05 14.46 -19.41
N VAL A 26 -24.88 15.41 -19.82
CA VAL A 26 -26.14 15.12 -20.53
C VAL A 26 -25.77 14.60 -21.93
N LYS A 27 -25.81 13.29 -22.12
CA LYS A 27 -25.86 12.70 -23.47
C LYS A 27 -27.33 12.61 -23.86
N GLY A 28 -27.84 13.63 -24.53
CA GLY A 28 -29.14 13.54 -25.19
C GLY A 28 -29.07 12.46 -26.27
N LYS A 29 -29.81 11.36 -26.10
CA LYS A 29 -30.16 10.46 -27.20
C LYS A 29 -31.68 10.37 -27.28
N THR A 30 -32.18 10.79 -28.43
CA THR A 30 -33.57 10.70 -28.88
C THR A 30 -33.98 9.24 -29.14
N GLY A 31 -35.13 8.84 -28.57
CA GLY A 31 -36.11 7.96 -29.23
C GLY A 31 -36.05 6.44 -29.04
N ARG A 32 -37.13 5.89 -28.42
CA ARG A 32 -37.91 4.64 -28.69
C ARG A 32 -37.13 3.30 -28.78
N LYS A 33 -37.52 2.17 -28.16
CA LYS A 33 -38.85 1.54 -27.97
C LYS A 33 -38.75 0.39 -26.94
N LEU A 34 -39.91 0.00 -26.41
CA LEU A 34 -40.20 -1.13 -25.51
C LEU A 34 -39.70 -2.50 -26.02
N ILE A 35 -39.18 -3.34 -25.11
CA ILE A 35 -39.34 -4.80 -25.16
C ILE A 35 -39.56 -5.32 -23.73
N THR A 36 -40.74 -5.87 -23.51
CA THR A 36 -41.14 -6.73 -22.41
C THR A 36 -40.39 -8.06 -22.47
N ALA A 37 -39.71 -8.44 -21.39
CA ALA A 37 -39.24 -9.81 -21.19
C ALA A 37 -39.53 -10.22 -19.74
N SER A 38 -40.60 -11.00 -19.58
CA SER A 38 -40.92 -11.73 -18.37
C SER A 38 -39.85 -12.81 -18.15
N PHE A 39 -39.18 -12.79 -17.00
CA PHE A 39 -38.44 -13.94 -16.50
C PHE A 39 -38.98 -14.33 -15.14
N ALA A 40 -39.40 -15.59 -15.07
CA ALA A 40 -39.99 -16.24 -13.91
C ALA A 40 -39.01 -16.22 -12.72
N LEU A 41 -39.53 -15.80 -11.57
CA LEU A 41 -38.84 -15.77 -10.30
C LEU A 41 -38.80 -17.20 -9.72
N SER A 42 -37.68 -17.90 -9.92
CA SER A 42 -37.39 -19.12 -9.17
C SER A 42 -36.83 -18.74 -7.80
N MET A 43 -37.65 -18.93 -6.76
CA MET A 43 -37.25 -18.84 -5.37
C MET A 43 -36.32 -20.01 -5.03
N CYS A 44 -35.02 -19.75 -4.99
CA CYS A 44 -34.09 -20.57 -4.22
C CYS A 44 -33.73 -19.81 -2.94
N LEU A 45 -34.39 -20.16 -1.85
CA LEU A 45 -33.98 -19.84 -0.49
C LEU A 45 -32.71 -20.63 -0.17
N SER A 46 -31.56 -19.98 -0.29
CA SER A 46 -30.34 -20.34 0.44
C SER A 46 -29.93 -19.16 1.31
N SER A 47 -30.44 -19.16 2.54
CA SER A 47 -29.99 -18.24 3.58
C SER A 47 -28.57 -18.62 4.02
N LEU A 48 -27.57 -18.02 3.37
CA LEU A 48 -26.25 -17.84 3.97
C LEU A 48 -26.33 -16.60 4.88
N PRO A 49 -25.92 -16.65 6.15
CA PRO A 49 -25.77 -15.43 6.93
C PRO A 49 -24.61 -14.61 6.35
N GLY A 50 -24.95 -13.48 5.71
CA GLY A 50 -24.01 -12.48 5.19
C GLY A 50 -23.81 -11.36 6.21
N GLU A 51 -22.58 -10.96 6.49
CA GLU A 51 -22.25 -10.12 7.66
C GLU A 51 -21.13 -9.06 7.28
N ALA A 52 -20.91 -7.98 8.03
CA ALA A 52 -20.31 -6.62 7.69
C ALA A 52 -19.57 -5.72 8.74
N SER A 53 -18.83 -4.65 8.42
CA SER A 53 -18.59 -3.60 9.43
C SER A 53 -19.89 -2.93 9.95
N THR A 54 -20.02 -2.73 11.28
CA THR A 54 -21.18 -2.12 11.96
C THR A 54 -20.76 -0.92 12.80
N VAL A 55 -21.47 0.19 12.62
CA VAL A 55 -21.23 1.47 13.32
C VAL A 55 -22.53 2.05 13.89
N SER A 56 -22.44 3.06 14.75
CA SER A 56 -23.63 3.71 15.35
C SER A 56 -24.51 4.39 14.29
N ALA A 57 -25.83 4.22 14.39
CA ALA A 57 -26.83 4.97 13.62
C ALA A 57 -27.01 6.42 14.13
N GLU A 58 -26.54 6.72 15.34
CA GLU A 58 -26.71 8.02 15.99
C GLU A 58 -25.68 9.06 15.53
N ILE A 59 -24.67 8.64 14.77
CA ILE A 59 -23.62 9.50 14.21
C ILE A 59 -23.82 9.59 12.69
N PRO A 60 -23.63 10.77 12.06
CA PRO A 60 -23.73 10.88 10.61
C PRO A 60 -22.81 9.89 9.92
N TYR A 61 -23.35 9.01 9.09
CA TYR A 61 -22.62 7.89 8.50
C TYR A 61 -21.37 8.32 7.70
N GLN A 62 -21.42 9.51 7.09
CA GLN A 62 -20.29 10.10 6.37
C GLN A 62 -19.06 10.28 7.27
N THR A 63 -19.23 10.46 8.58
CA THR A 63 -18.14 10.58 9.56
C THR A 63 -17.23 9.34 9.53
N PHE A 64 -17.80 8.14 9.49
CA PHE A 64 -17.03 6.88 9.44
C PHE A 64 -16.33 6.67 8.09
N ARG A 65 -16.90 7.22 7.02
CA ARG A 65 -16.28 7.20 5.68
C ARG A 65 -15.14 8.19 5.58
N ASP A 66 -15.34 9.41 6.03
CA ASP A 66 -14.32 10.44 6.02
C ASP A 66 -13.16 10.07 6.95
N PHE A 67 -13.44 9.46 8.10
CA PHE A 67 -12.44 8.88 8.98
C PHE A 67 -11.56 7.84 8.24
N ALA A 68 -12.18 6.88 7.57
CA ALA A 68 -11.47 5.78 6.91
C ALA A 68 -10.75 6.18 5.62
N GLU A 69 -11.13 7.31 5.00
CA GLU A 69 -10.53 7.84 3.79
C GLU A 69 -9.66 9.08 4.03
N ASN A 70 -9.43 9.44 5.30
CA ASN A 70 -8.70 10.64 5.71
C ASN A 70 -9.21 11.94 5.05
N LYS A 71 -10.54 12.10 4.99
CA LYS A 71 -11.20 13.27 4.39
C LYS A 71 -11.78 14.20 5.44
N GLY A 72 -12.09 15.42 5.01
CA GLY A 72 -12.66 16.44 5.87
C GLY A 72 -11.77 16.73 7.07
N VAL A 73 -12.35 16.67 8.27
CA VAL A 73 -11.63 16.94 9.53
C VAL A 73 -10.62 15.85 9.90
N PHE A 74 -10.68 14.68 9.24
CA PHE A 74 -9.81 13.52 9.51
C PHE A 74 -8.53 13.52 8.67
N THR A 75 -8.00 14.70 8.37
CA THR A 75 -6.70 14.84 7.69
C THR A 75 -5.60 14.28 8.62
N PRO A 76 -4.62 13.50 8.12
CA PRO A 76 -3.60 12.89 8.97
C PRO A 76 -2.84 13.92 9.80
N GLY A 77 -2.50 13.57 11.04
CA GLY A 77 -1.81 14.43 12.00
C GLY A 77 -2.70 15.38 12.80
N VAL A 78 -3.96 15.63 12.39
CA VAL A 78 -4.90 16.48 13.15
C VAL A 78 -5.25 15.83 14.48
N THR A 79 -5.24 16.60 15.57
CA THR A 79 -5.62 16.17 16.93
C THR A 79 -6.87 16.89 17.42
N GLY A 80 -7.55 16.36 18.43
CA GLY A 80 -8.68 17.04 19.09
C GLY A 80 -9.93 17.08 18.22
N ILE A 81 -10.14 16.07 17.37
CA ILE A 81 -11.27 16.02 16.45
C ILE A 81 -12.53 15.70 17.24
N GLU A 82 -13.46 16.65 17.31
CA GLU A 82 -14.75 16.47 17.96
C GLU A 82 -15.71 15.63 17.11
N ILE A 83 -16.34 14.64 17.74
CA ILE A 83 -17.34 13.77 17.13
C ILE A 83 -18.71 14.14 17.66
N ASN A 84 -19.64 14.40 16.75
CA ASN A 84 -21.00 14.83 17.06
C ASN A 84 -22.04 13.83 16.54
N ASP A 85 -23.14 13.73 17.27
CA ASP A 85 -24.31 12.94 16.88
C ASP A 85 -25.12 13.63 15.76
N ASN A 86 -26.18 12.98 15.28
CA ASN A 86 -27.06 13.52 14.24
C ASN A 86 -27.80 14.81 14.66
N ASN A 87 -27.87 15.12 15.95
CA ASN A 87 -28.49 16.33 16.50
C ASN A 87 -27.45 17.44 16.77
N GLY A 88 -26.16 17.17 16.53
CA GLY A 88 -25.06 18.10 16.79
C GLY A 88 -24.55 18.08 18.23
N ASN A 89 -24.97 17.13 19.07
CA ASN A 89 -24.43 16.98 20.42
C ASN A 89 -23.09 16.26 20.39
N LYS A 90 -22.17 16.65 21.28
CA LYS A 90 -20.87 16.03 21.43
C LYS A 90 -20.96 14.60 21.96
N VAL A 91 -20.42 13.66 21.19
CA VAL A 91 -20.22 12.25 21.56
C VAL A 91 -18.86 12.04 22.23
N GLY A 92 -17.82 12.68 21.73
CA GLY A 92 -16.47 12.61 22.30
C GLY A 92 -15.41 13.26 21.41
N VAL A 93 -14.15 13.00 21.70
CA VAL A 93 -13.00 13.60 20.98
C VAL A 93 -11.98 12.52 20.65
N LEU A 94 -11.36 12.63 19.47
CA LEU A 94 -10.16 11.88 19.09
C LEU A 94 -8.92 12.72 19.43
N ASP A 95 -8.28 12.41 20.57
CA ASP A 95 -7.21 13.24 21.13
C ASP A 95 -5.79 12.87 20.66
N VAL A 96 -5.62 11.72 20.00
CA VAL A 96 -4.35 11.34 19.36
C VAL A 96 -4.29 11.87 17.92
N PRO A 97 -3.10 12.11 17.34
CA PRO A 97 -2.99 12.54 15.95
C PRO A 97 -3.69 11.57 15.01
N MET A 98 -4.50 12.09 14.09
CA MET A 98 -5.22 11.25 13.13
C MET A 98 -4.23 10.41 12.32
N LEU A 99 -4.48 9.10 12.25
CA LEU A 99 -3.68 8.16 11.48
C LEU A 99 -3.78 8.47 9.98
N ASP A 100 -2.66 8.31 9.26
CA ASP A 100 -2.68 8.17 7.80
C ASP A 100 -3.02 6.71 7.43
N PHE A 101 -4.21 6.49 6.87
CA PHE A 101 -4.68 5.18 6.40
C PHE A 101 -4.16 4.82 5.00
N SER A 102 -3.31 5.65 4.37
CA SER A 102 -2.87 5.43 2.99
C SER A 102 -2.14 4.10 2.75
N SER A 103 -1.55 3.50 3.79
CA SER A 103 -0.97 2.15 3.75
C SER A 103 -2.00 1.03 3.59
N LEU A 104 -3.29 1.27 3.90
CA LEU A 104 -4.37 0.33 3.63
C LEU A 104 -4.77 0.40 2.16
N SER A 105 -4.80 -0.75 1.52
CA SER A 105 -5.22 -0.85 0.13
C SER A 105 -6.68 -0.42 -0.05
N ARG A 106 -7.05 0.08 -1.24
CA ARG A 106 -8.41 0.58 -1.50
C ARG A 106 -9.48 -0.50 -1.51
N ASP A 107 -9.08 -1.75 -1.76
CA ASP A 107 -9.88 -2.95 -1.58
C ASP A 107 -9.92 -3.42 -0.11
N GLY A 108 -9.24 -2.75 0.83
CA GLY A 108 -9.45 -2.88 2.28
C GLY A 108 -8.96 -4.17 2.93
N HIS A 109 -8.31 -5.06 2.19
CA HIS A 109 -7.87 -6.36 2.69
C HIS A 109 -6.36 -6.46 2.90
N THR A 110 -5.55 -5.58 2.31
CA THR A 110 -4.09 -5.64 2.40
C THR A 110 -3.52 -4.34 2.94
N THR A 111 -2.48 -4.43 3.76
CA THR A 111 -1.80 -3.25 4.30
C THR A 111 -0.33 -3.29 3.90
N LEU A 112 0.17 -2.22 3.29
CA LEU A 112 1.58 -2.05 2.94
C LEU A 112 2.43 -1.94 4.22
N ILE A 113 3.48 -2.74 4.33
CA ILE A 113 4.42 -2.74 5.48
C ILE A 113 5.88 -2.55 5.07
N HIS A 114 6.17 -2.73 3.78
CA HIS A 114 7.43 -2.45 3.12
C HIS A 114 7.08 -1.96 1.71
N PRO A 115 7.86 -1.10 1.04
CA PRO A 115 7.50 -0.61 -0.30
C PRO A 115 7.23 -1.73 -1.33
N GLY A 116 7.77 -2.92 -1.13
CA GLY A 116 7.51 -4.10 -1.96
C GLY A 116 6.63 -5.20 -1.35
N TYR A 117 6.10 -5.05 -0.12
CA TYR A 117 5.34 -6.12 0.55
C TYR A 117 4.14 -5.58 1.33
N VAL A 118 3.05 -6.33 1.26
CA VAL A 118 1.82 -6.10 2.01
C VAL A 118 1.58 -7.25 2.98
N VAL A 119 0.63 -7.11 3.89
CA VAL A 119 0.15 -8.17 4.79
C VAL A 119 -1.36 -8.30 4.74
N SER A 120 -1.86 -9.50 4.98
CA SER A 120 -3.30 -9.81 5.08
C SER A 120 -3.55 -11.07 5.90
N ALA A 121 -4.83 -11.40 6.06
CA ALA A 121 -5.26 -12.74 6.44
C ALA A 121 -5.12 -13.69 5.24
N LYS A 122 -5.17 -15.01 5.48
CA LYS A 122 -5.08 -16.01 4.42
C LYS A 122 -6.47 -16.51 4.00
N HIS A 123 -7.40 -16.67 4.94
CA HIS A 123 -8.68 -17.32 4.68
C HIS A 123 -9.60 -16.55 3.73
N GLY A 124 -10.74 -17.17 3.38
CA GLY A 124 -11.82 -16.48 2.67
C GLY A 124 -11.48 -16.08 1.24
N GLY A 125 -10.47 -16.72 0.62
CA GLY A 125 -9.99 -16.38 -0.72
C GLY A 125 -8.83 -15.37 -0.73
N LEU A 126 -8.47 -14.81 0.42
CA LEU A 126 -7.36 -13.85 0.53
C LEU A 126 -6.00 -14.46 0.19
N GLN A 127 -5.86 -15.79 0.33
CA GLN A 127 -4.69 -16.57 -0.09
C GLN A 127 -4.37 -16.47 -1.60
N SER A 128 -5.33 -16.01 -2.41
CA SER A 128 -5.30 -16.00 -3.87
C SER A 128 -5.46 -14.59 -4.46
N VAL A 129 -5.34 -13.54 -3.64
CA VAL A 129 -5.38 -12.16 -4.13
C VAL A 129 -4.21 -11.95 -5.09
N SER A 130 -4.49 -11.28 -6.21
CA SER A 130 -3.54 -11.11 -7.31
C SER A 130 -3.01 -9.68 -7.44
N SER A 131 -3.57 -8.74 -6.68
CA SER A 131 -3.14 -7.35 -6.69
C SER A 131 -3.54 -6.58 -5.43
N ALA A 132 -2.80 -5.53 -5.12
CA ALA A 132 -3.17 -4.51 -4.14
C ALA A 132 -3.30 -3.14 -4.83
N THR A 133 -4.06 -2.22 -4.24
CA THR A 133 -4.32 -0.89 -4.81
C THR A 133 -4.03 0.25 -3.84
N PHE A 134 -3.24 1.23 -4.28
CA PHE A 134 -2.81 2.36 -3.44
C PHE A 134 -3.03 3.72 -4.11
N GLY A 135 -3.11 4.78 -3.30
CA GLY A 135 -3.37 6.14 -3.75
C GLY A 135 -4.68 6.23 -4.55
N TYR A 136 -4.63 6.85 -5.72
CA TYR A 136 -5.78 6.96 -6.64
C TYR A 136 -5.95 5.69 -7.50
N ASN A 137 -6.10 4.53 -6.86
CA ASN A 137 -6.33 3.20 -7.46
C ASN A 137 -5.19 2.69 -8.35
N GLN A 138 -3.94 2.96 -7.98
CA GLN A 138 -2.79 2.39 -8.67
C GLN A 138 -2.64 0.92 -8.31
N ILE A 139 -2.63 0.06 -9.32
CA ILE A 139 -2.64 -1.40 -9.16
C ILE A 139 -1.21 -1.93 -9.13
N TYR A 140 -0.90 -2.70 -8.10
CA TYR A 140 0.34 -3.44 -7.93
C TYR A 140 0.02 -4.94 -7.97
N LYS A 141 0.71 -5.70 -8.83
CA LYS A 141 0.48 -7.15 -8.93
C LYS A 141 1.20 -7.86 -7.81
N ILE A 142 0.57 -8.89 -7.26
CA ILE A 142 1.18 -9.83 -6.33
C ILE A 142 1.90 -10.91 -7.13
N VAL A 143 3.19 -11.12 -6.86
CA VAL A 143 4.02 -12.14 -7.53
C VAL A 143 4.20 -13.39 -6.68
N ASP A 144 4.03 -13.24 -5.36
CA ASP A 144 3.99 -14.33 -4.39
C ASP A 144 3.10 -13.91 -3.22
N ASN A 145 2.21 -14.79 -2.78
CA ASN A 145 1.34 -14.51 -1.64
C ASN A 145 2.04 -14.73 -0.29
N ASN A 146 3.18 -15.45 -0.25
CA ASN A 146 3.92 -15.75 0.97
C ASN A 146 3.00 -16.20 2.11
N LEU A 147 2.41 -17.38 1.95
CA LEU A 147 1.44 -17.92 2.89
C LEU A 147 2.12 -18.47 4.15
N ALA A 148 1.67 -18.04 5.33
CA ALA A 148 2.12 -18.62 6.59
C ALA A 148 1.41 -19.95 6.89
N GLY A 149 1.99 -20.73 7.80
CA GLY A 149 1.33 -21.92 8.37
C GLY A 149 0.09 -21.58 9.21
N ILE A 150 -0.03 -20.32 9.65
CA ILE A 150 -1.19 -19.75 10.33
C ILE A 150 -2.07 -18.95 9.35
N ASP A 151 -3.15 -18.35 9.82
CA ASP A 151 -4.06 -17.54 9.00
C ASP A 151 -3.49 -16.14 8.70
N PHE A 152 -2.41 -16.13 7.93
CA PHE A 152 -1.66 -14.92 7.59
C PHE A 152 -0.95 -15.07 6.25
N SER A 153 -0.73 -13.95 5.57
CA SER A 153 0.07 -13.85 4.37
C SER A 153 0.90 -12.56 4.39
N ALA A 154 2.06 -12.57 3.73
CA ALA A 154 2.91 -11.39 3.51
C ALA A 154 3.23 -11.18 2.02
N PRO A 155 2.22 -10.91 1.16
CA PRO A 155 2.41 -10.90 -0.28
C PRO A 155 3.50 -9.94 -0.78
N ARG A 156 4.30 -10.43 -1.74
CA ARG A 156 5.32 -9.67 -2.47
C ARG A 156 4.73 -9.02 -3.72
N LEU A 157 5.02 -7.74 -3.93
CA LEU A 157 4.57 -6.95 -5.06
C LEU A 157 5.59 -6.97 -6.22
N ASN A 158 5.11 -6.77 -7.44
CA ASN A 158 5.95 -6.71 -8.64
C ASN A 158 6.77 -5.43 -8.78
N LYS A 159 6.35 -4.34 -8.11
CA LYS A 159 6.97 -3.01 -8.16
C LYS A 159 6.89 -2.36 -6.78
N LEU A 160 7.80 -1.43 -6.50
CA LEU A 160 7.78 -0.63 -5.28
C LEU A 160 6.61 0.36 -5.28
N VAL A 161 5.83 0.41 -4.21
CA VAL A 161 4.73 1.36 -4.08
C VAL A 161 5.25 2.78 -3.90
N THR A 162 4.75 3.71 -4.72
CA THR A 162 5.23 5.10 -4.78
C THR A 162 4.26 6.11 -4.16
N GLU A 163 2.98 5.76 -4.08
CA GLU A 163 1.90 6.67 -3.73
C GLU A 163 1.78 6.92 -2.23
N VAL A 164 2.22 5.97 -1.40
CA VAL A 164 1.91 5.93 0.04
C VAL A 164 3.13 5.48 0.85
N ILE A 165 3.09 5.68 2.16
CA ILE A 165 4.12 5.22 3.10
C ILE A 165 3.68 3.85 3.66
N PRO A 166 4.57 2.87 3.80
CA PRO A 166 4.24 1.64 4.51
C PRO A 166 3.88 1.88 5.98
N ALA A 167 2.95 1.10 6.51
CA ALA A 167 2.63 1.10 7.92
C ALA A 167 3.82 0.61 8.75
N ASP A 168 4.10 1.31 9.85
CA ASP A 168 5.13 0.87 10.77
C ASP A 168 4.68 -0.39 11.52
N ILE A 169 5.51 -1.42 11.51
CA ILE A 169 5.32 -2.66 12.26
C ILE A 169 6.29 -2.76 13.45
N GLN A 170 6.95 -1.66 13.85
CA GLN A 170 7.88 -1.70 14.96
C GLN A 170 7.13 -1.91 16.28
N GLY A 171 7.44 -3.03 16.91
CA GLY A 171 6.91 -3.47 18.19
C GLY A 171 7.33 -4.92 18.35
N LYS A 172 7.99 -5.30 19.46
CA LYS A 172 8.38 -6.71 19.66
C LYS A 172 7.12 -7.59 19.75
N ASP A 173 7.27 -8.91 19.62
CA ASP A 173 6.19 -9.94 19.58
C ASP A 173 5.27 -10.04 20.82
N LYS A 174 5.26 -9.01 21.67
CA LYS A 174 4.40 -8.85 22.83
C LYS A 174 3.70 -7.50 22.74
N PHE A 175 2.41 -7.55 22.46
CA PHE A 175 1.51 -6.41 22.60
C PHE A 175 1.57 -5.89 24.04
N ASN A 176 2.06 -4.66 24.22
CA ASN A 176 2.16 -4.02 25.53
C ASN A 176 0.94 -3.13 25.77
N ASN A 177 0.01 -3.63 26.58
CA ASN A 177 -1.23 -2.94 26.92
C ASN A 177 -1.04 -1.53 27.51
N ASN A 178 0.11 -1.19 28.09
CA ASN A 178 0.33 0.12 28.71
C ASN A 178 1.01 1.13 27.77
N ARG A 179 1.64 0.64 26.69
CA ARG A 179 2.30 1.48 25.68
C ARG A 179 1.30 2.04 24.67
N TYR A 180 0.30 1.24 24.30
CA TYR A 180 -0.69 1.59 23.30
C TYR A 180 -1.96 2.17 23.94
N THR A 181 -2.39 3.36 23.48
CA THR A 181 -3.44 4.13 24.16
C THR A 181 -4.68 4.44 23.30
N ALA A 182 -4.59 4.28 21.98
CA ALA A 182 -5.72 4.39 21.07
C ALA A 182 -5.61 3.33 19.97
N PHE A 183 -6.75 2.89 19.44
CA PHE A 183 -6.81 1.83 18.43
C PHE A 183 -7.81 2.17 17.36
N TYR A 184 -7.35 2.21 16.10
CA TYR A 184 -8.17 2.53 14.94
C TYR A 184 -8.17 1.38 13.95
N ARG A 185 -9.31 1.18 13.28
CA ARG A 185 -9.43 0.25 12.16
C ARG A 185 -10.13 0.91 10.98
N ALA A 186 -9.92 0.35 9.80
CA ALA A 186 -10.69 0.64 8.60
C ALA A 186 -10.76 -0.62 7.74
N GLY A 187 -11.88 -0.84 7.06
CA GLY A 187 -12.08 -2.02 6.21
C GLY A 187 -13.28 -1.84 5.28
N VAL A 188 -13.47 -2.81 4.39
CA VAL A 188 -14.49 -2.75 3.34
C VAL A 188 -15.54 -3.86 3.46
N GLY A 189 -15.70 -4.46 4.64
CA GLY A 189 -16.72 -5.50 4.82
C GLY A 189 -18.11 -5.06 4.38
N SER A 190 -19.10 -5.93 4.54
CA SER A 190 -20.50 -5.48 4.39
C SER A 190 -20.75 -4.28 5.33
N GLN A 191 -21.85 -3.55 5.27
CA GLN A 191 -21.98 -2.28 5.99
C GLN A 191 -23.32 -2.21 6.72
N TYR A 192 -23.34 -2.14 8.06
CA TYR A 192 -24.53 -1.88 8.87
C TYR A 192 -24.40 -0.62 9.70
N ILE A 193 -25.57 -0.08 10.05
CA ILE A 193 -25.73 0.81 11.20
C ILE A 193 -26.50 0.09 12.30
N ARG A 194 -26.14 0.36 13.55
CA ARG A 194 -26.79 -0.15 14.76
C ARG A 194 -27.46 1.01 15.50
N TYR A 195 -28.75 0.86 15.80
CA TYR A 195 -29.51 1.82 16.61
C TYR A 195 -29.32 1.56 18.10
N ALA A 196 -29.53 2.58 18.93
CA ALA A 196 -29.39 2.48 20.39
C ALA A 196 -30.26 1.36 21.03
N ASN A 197 -31.36 1.00 20.38
CA ASN A 197 -32.23 -0.11 20.80
C ASN A 197 -31.69 -1.52 20.44
N GLY A 198 -30.49 -1.61 19.87
CA GLY A 198 -29.83 -2.87 19.47
C GLY A 198 -30.25 -3.42 18.10
N THR A 199 -31.08 -2.71 17.34
CA THR A 199 -31.47 -3.13 15.98
C THR A 199 -30.37 -2.79 14.98
N ASP A 200 -30.10 -3.71 14.06
CA ASP A 200 -29.14 -3.53 12.96
C ASP A 200 -29.86 -3.31 11.63
N LYS A 201 -29.34 -2.41 10.79
CA LYS A 201 -29.82 -2.19 9.42
C LYS A 201 -28.66 -2.33 8.44
N LEU A 202 -28.79 -3.26 7.50
CA LEU A 202 -27.84 -3.42 6.40
C LEU A 202 -27.98 -2.22 5.45
N LEU A 203 -26.86 -1.57 5.16
CA LEU A 203 -26.75 -0.53 4.15
C LEU A 203 -26.22 -1.09 2.83
N GLN A 204 -25.19 -1.94 2.88
CA GLN A 204 -24.57 -2.51 1.69
C GLN A 204 -23.90 -3.85 2.02
N ALA A 205 -24.32 -4.95 1.38
CA ALA A 205 -23.56 -6.19 1.44
C ALA A 205 -22.22 -6.04 0.70
N TYR A 206 -21.16 -6.67 1.19
CA TYR A 206 -19.86 -6.65 0.55
C TYR A 206 -19.95 -7.34 -0.81
N THR A 207 -19.58 -6.60 -1.84
CA THR A 207 -19.11 -7.13 -3.11
C THR A 207 -17.93 -6.27 -3.56
N PRO A 208 -16.92 -6.83 -4.24
CA PRO A 208 -15.76 -6.06 -4.69
C PRO A 208 -16.11 -4.79 -5.48
N GLU A 209 -17.20 -4.81 -6.27
CA GLU A 209 -17.61 -3.68 -7.12
C GLU A 209 -18.33 -2.55 -6.36
N LYS A 210 -18.82 -2.83 -5.15
CA LYS A 210 -19.58 -1.90 -4.31
C LYS A 210 -18.89 -1.60 -2.98
N ALA A 211 -17.70 -2.16 -2.78
CA ALA A 211 -16.89 -1.98 -1.59
C ALA A 211 -16.54 -0.50 -1.40
N TYR A 212 -16.66 -0.03 -0.16
CA TYR A 212 -16.16 1.26 0.27
C TYR A 212 -15.68 1.17 1.70
N LEU A 213 -14.71 2.02 2.05
CA LEU A 213 -14.09 2.01 3.37
C LEU A 213 -15.02 2.65 4.41
N THR A 214 -15.13 1.98 5.54
CA THR A 214 -15.59 2.54 6.82
C THR A 214 -14.58 2.19 7.90
N GLY A 215 -14.53 3.02 8.93
CA GLY A 215 -13.54 2.88 9.98
C GLY A 215 -13.93 3.66 11.21
N GLY A 216 -13.20 3.43 12.29
CA GLY A 216 -13.44 4.09 13.54
C GLY A 216 -12.55 3.58 14.66
N THR A 217 -12.96 3.86 15.88
CA THR A 217 -12.26 3.48 17.11
C THR A 217 -12.60 2.05 17.52
N VAL A 218 -11.62 1.41 18.16
CA VAL A 218 -11.75 0.13 18.84
C VAL A 218 -11.34 0.34 20.29
N GLY A 219 -12.08 -0.24 21.22
CA GLY A 219 -11.69 -0.21 22.63
C GLY A 219 -10.39 -0.96 22.87
N LYS A 220 -9.78 -0.72 24.04
CA LYS A 220 -8.49 -1.33 24.39
C LYS A 220 -8.51 -2.86 24.23
N PRO A 221 -7.72 -3.44 23.32
CA PRO A 221 -7.66 -4.87 23.13
C PRO A 221 -7.02 -5.57 24.33
N TYR A 222 -7.34 -6.85 24.48
CA TYR A 222 -6.69 -7.76 25.40
C TYR A 222 -6.09 -8.94 24.63
N TYR A 223 -5.01 -9.48 25.18
CA TYR A 223 -4.28 -10.56 24.57
C TYR A 223 -5.06 -11.89 24.69
N THR A 224 -5.12 -12.64 23.60
CA THR A 224 -5.77 -13.96 23.52
C THR A 224 -4.89 -14.96 22.77
N HIS A 225 -5.21 -16.24 22.87
CA HIS A 225 -4.56 -17.31 22.12
C HIS A 225 -5.62 -18.21 21.50
N TYR A 226 -5.40 -18.62 20.25
CA TYR A 226 -6.23 -19.62 19.58
C TYR A 226 -5.37 -20.48 18.65
N ASN A 227 -5.39 -21.80 18.83
CA ASN A 227 -4.64 -22.76 18.01
C ASN A 227 -3.16 -22.35 17.76
N GLY A 228 -2.48 -21.89 18.81
CA GLY A 228 -1.08 -21.45 18.73
C GLY A 228 -0.86 -20.06 18.10
N MET A 229 -1.91 -19.39 17.63
CA MET A 229 -1.86 -18.01 17.16
C MET A 229 -1.91 -17.02 18.32
N LYS A 230 -1.03 -16.02 18.29
CA LYS A 230 -1.06 -14.87 19.19
C LYS A 230 -2.10 -13.88 18.68
N MET A 231 -3.15 -13.66 19.43
CA MET A 231 -4.27 -12.82 19.01
C MET A 231 -4.43 -11.64 19.97
N ILE A 232 -5.06 -10.59 19.46
CA ILE A 232 -5.60 -9.51 20.26
C ILE A 232 -7.10 -9.43 19.96
N SER A 233 -7.90 -9.29 21.01
CA SER A 233 -9.35 -9.27 20.92
C SER A 233 -9.87 -8.00 21.56
N ALA A 234 -10.93 -7.43 20.99
CA ALA A 234 -11.65 -6.31 21.58
C ALA A 234 -13.15 -6.46 21.29
N ASN A 235 -13.98 -5.65 21.97
CA ASN A 235 -15.43 -5.75 21.88
C ASN A 235 -16.10 -4.53 21.19
N PRO A 236 -15.66 -4.09 19.99
CA PRO A 236 -16.24 -2.90 19.36
C PRO A 236 -17.69 -3.06 18.90
N GLY A 237 -18.22 -4.30 18.88
CA GLY A 237 -19.65 -4.56 18.66
C GLY A 237 -20.53 -4.09 19.81
N ASN A 238 -19.96 -3.81 20.99
CA ASN A 238 -20.62 -3.01 22.03
C ASN A 238 -20.62 -1.52 21.62
N THR A 239 -21.26 -1.20 20.50
CA THR A 239 -21.13 0.06 19.75
C THR A 239 -21.40 1.32 20.58
N PHE A 240 -22.21 1.23 21.64
CA PHE A 240 -22.57 2.34 22.52
C PHE A 240 -21.82 2.34 23.86
N ASP A 241 -20.92 1.38 24.08
CA ASP A 241 -20.04 1.41 25.24
C ASP A 241 -18.93 2.47 25.01
N LYS A 242 -18.86 3.45 25.92
CA LYS A 242 -17.84 4.51 25.91
C LYS A 242 -16.40 3.98 25.87
N ASN A 243 -16.16 2.75 26.33
CA ASN A 243 -14.84 2.12 26.28
C ASN A 243 -14.37 1.83 24.85
N GLN A 244 -15.26 1.85 23.85
CA GLN A 244 -14.91 1.66 22.44
C GLN A 244 -14.42 2.94 21.74
N GLY A 245 -14.45 4.07 22.44
CA GLY A 245 -14.19 5.39 21.86
C GLY A 245 -15.41 5.99 21.15
N PRO A 246 -15.31 7.25 20.68
CA PRO A 246 -16.46 7.99 20.16
C PRO A 246 -16.96 7.52 18.79
N LEU A 247 -16.21 6.66 18.08
CA LEU A 247 -16.55 6.14 16.75
C LEU A 247 -16.41 4.62 16.70
N ALA A 248 -17.00 3.89 17.65
CA ALA A 248 -16.91 2.43 17.68
C ALA A 248 -17.18 1.80 16.30
N SER A 249 -16.21 1.02 15.80
CA SER A 249 -16.31 0.30 14.52
C SER A 249 -16.10 -1.19 14.76
N TYR A 250 -17.16 -1.97 14.61
CA TYR A 250 -17.12 -3.42 14.64
C TYR A 250 -16.87 -3.95 13.24
N GLY A 251 -15.85 -4.75 13.00
CA GLY A 251 -15.62 -5.40 11.70
C GLY A 251 -16.41 -6.69 11.56
N GLN A 252 -16.83 -7.04 10.35
CA GLN A 252 -17.36 -8.39 10.14
C GLN A 252 -17.06 -8.95 8.75
N SER A 253 -17.97 -9.68 8.08
CA SER A 253 -17.60 -10.42 6.87
C SER A 253 -17.21 -9.47 5.74
N GLY A 254 -16.11 -9.82 5.08
CA GLY A 254 -15.38 -8.97 4.17
C GLY A 254 -14.37 -8.01 4.85
N ASP A 255 -14.35 -7.87 6.17
CA ASP A 255 -13.26 -7.15 6.85
C ASP A 255 -12.04 -8.02 7.15
N SER A 256 -12.06 -9.30 6.80
CA SER A 256 -10.89 -10.18 6.92
C SER A 256 -9.66 -9.56 6.24
N GLY A 257 -8.52 -9.62 6.92
CA GLY A 257 -7.27 -8.99 6.48
C GLY A 257 -7.16 -7.49 6.76
N SER A 258 -8.26 -6.80 7.07
CA SER A 258 -8.23 -5.36 7.37
C SER A 258 -7.43 -5.05 8.63
N PRO A 259 -6.73 -3.90 8.68
CA PRO A 259 -5.78 -3.60 9.74
C PRO A 259 -6.44 -3.13 11.05
N LEU A 260 -5.77 -3.45 12.16
CA LEU A 260 -5.89 -2.74 13.41
C LEU A 260 -4.59 -1.97 13.66
N TYR A 261 -4.70 -0.65 13.80
CA TYR A 261 -3.60 0.23 14.16
C TYR A 261 -3.67 0.61 15.64
N ALA A 262 -2.51 0.84 16.25
CA ALA A 262 -2.37 1.26 17.63
C ALA A 262 -1.50 2.51 17.73
N TRP A 263 -1.93 3.49 18.53
CA TRP A 263 -1.12 4.66 18.85
C TRP A 263 -0.13 4.32 19.95
N ASP A 264 1.14 4.34 19.59
CA ASP A 264 2.26 4.20 20.49
C ASP A 264 2.50 5.50 21.24
N ASN A 265 2.15 5.53 22.53
CA ASN A 265 2.27 6.74 23.32
C ASN A 265 3.70 7.02 23.81
N ILE A 266 4.62 6.07 23.67
CA ILE A 266 6.04 6.24 24.01
C ILE A 266 6.76 6.85 22.82
N ASP A 267 6.66 6.21 21.65
CA ASP A 267 7.37 6.65 20.44
C ASP A 267 6.58 7.72 19.65
N LYS A 268 5.36 8.04 20.10
CA LYS A 268 4.47 9.06 19.49
C LYS A 268 4.21 8.81 18.00
N LYS A 269 3.91 7.56 17.66
CA LYS A 269 3.63 7.12 16.28
C LYS A 269 2.53 6.07 16.23
N TRP A 270 1.93 5.91 15.06
CA TRP A 270 1.03 4.81 14.78
C TRP A 270 1.81 3.57 14.34
N VAL A 271 1.38 2.40 14.83
CA VAL A 271 1.91 1.09 14.41
C VAL A 271 0.78 0.16 14.01
N LEU A 272 1.02 -0.73 13.07
CA LEU A 272 0.10 -1.81 12.72
C LEU A 272 0.19 -2.91 13.78
N ALA A 273 -0.88 -3.08 14.55
CA ALA A 273 -0.95 -4.05 15.63
C ALA A 273 -1.39 -5.44 15.15
N GLY A 274 -2.25 -5.52 14.14
CA GLY A 274 -2.73 -6.81 13.66
C GLY A 274 -3.62 -6.74 12.43
N VAL A 275 -4.00 -7.91 11.94
CA VAL A 275 -4.94 -8.09 10.82
C VAL A 275 -6.19 -8.84 11.29
N THR A 276 -7.36 -8.41 10.82
CA THR A 276 -8.65 -8.95 11.26
C THR A 276 -8.80 -10.39 10.79
N LEU A 277 -9.06 -11.32 11.71
CA LEU A 277 -9.31 -12.73 11.37
C LEU A 277 -10.76 -13.13 11.55
N HIS A 278 -11.41 -12.62 12.59
CA HIS A 278 -12.70 -13.15 13.00
C HIS A 278 -13.66 -12.11 13.58
N ASN A 279 -14.94 -12.40 13.43
CA ASN A 279 -16.06 -11.71 14.07
C ASN A 279 -17.01 -12.77 14.65
N TYR A 280 -17.92 -12.37 15.56
CA TYR A 280 -18.86 -13.29 16.21
C TYR A 280 -20.31 -13.01 15.76
N GLY A 281 -20.48 -12.79 14.45
CA GLY A 281 -21.76 -12.44 13.82
C GLY A 281 -22.16 -10.97 13.99
N VAL A 282 -23.27 -10.57 13.39
CA VAL A 282 -23.73 -9.19 13.22
C VAL A 282 -24.02 -8.61 14.58
N LYS A 283 -24.75 -9.37 15.41
CA LYS A 283 -25.07 -9.05 16.80
C LYS A 283 -23.94 -9.38 17.77
N GLY A 284 -22.79 -9.83 17.26
CA GLY A 284 -21.62 -10.12 18.06
C GLY A 284 -21.00 -8.85 18.65
N ALA A 285 -20.27 -9.03 19.74
CA ALA A 285 -19.51 -7.95 20.38
C ALA A 285 -18.05 -7.92 19.95
N ARG A 286 -17.46 -9.11 19.65
CA ARG A 286 -16.02 -9.30 19.61
C ARG A 286 -15.45 -9.34 18.19
N ASN A 287 -14.31 -8.71 17.99
CA ASN A 287 -13.42 -9.02 16.88
C ASN A 287 -12.11 -9.59 17.39
N ASP A 288 -11.53 -10.48 16.60
CA ASP A 288 -10.19 -11.00 16.84
C ASP A 288 -9.26 -10.62 15.69
N TRP A 289 -8.08 -10.14 16.05
CA TRP A 289 -6.98 -9.83 15.15
C TRP A 289 -5.80 -10.73 15.45
N LEU A 290 -5.12 -11.18 14.40
CA LEU A 290 -3.81 -11.78 14.56
C LEU A 290 -2.80 -10.67 14.88
N LEU A 291 -2.08 -10.82 15.98
CA LEU A 291 -0.93 -9.95 16.26
C LEU A 291 0.13 -10.15 15.16
N ILE A 292 0.71 -9.06 14.65
CA ILE A 292 1.67 -9.12 13.54
C ILE A 292 2.80 -10.15 13.82
N PRO A 293 2.99 -11.16 12.96
CA PRO A 293 4.05 -12.16 13.14
C PRO A 293 5.39 -11.66 12.57
N HIS A 294 6.15 -10.90 13.37
CA HIS A 294 7.38 -10.23 12.94
C HIS A 294 8.44 -11.18 12.40
N ASP A 295 8.62 -12.36 13.03
CA ASP A 295 9.60 -13.36 12.58
C ASP A 295 9.28 -13.86 11.17
N PHE A 296 8.01 -14.12 10.87
CA PHE A 296 7.59 -14.58 9.55
C PHE A 296 7.82 -13.51 8.48
N ILE A 297 7.44 -12.26 8.76
CA ILE A 297 7.65 -11.13 7.85
C ILE A 297 9.14 -10.93 7.60
N SER A 298 9.94 -10.88 8.67
CA SER A 298 11.38 -10.67 8.59
C SER A 298 12.05 -11.78 7.79
N GLN A 299 11.66 -13.04 8.01
CA GLN A 299 12.15 -14.16 7.22
C GLN A 299 11.83 -13.97 5.74
N LYS A 300 10.61 -13.56 5.39
CA LYS A 300 10.23 -13.38 3.97
C LYS A 300 10.95 -12.23 3.29
N LEU A 301 11.17 -11.11 4.00
CA LEU A 301 12.01 -10.02 3.49
C LEU A 301 13.46 -10.49 3.26
N GLN A 302 14.00 -11.32 4.16
CA GLN A 302 15.37 -11.84 4.06
C GLN A 302 15.53 -12.94 3.01
N ASP A 303 14.52 -13.80 2.80
CA ASP A 303 14.53 -14.86 1.78
C ASP A 303 14.80 -14.30 0.37
N ASP A 304 14.26 -13.10 0.10
CA ASP A 304 14.40 -12.43 -1.20
C ASP A 304 15.68 -11.57 -1.32
N LEU A 305 16.37 -11.29 -0.21
CA LEU A 305 17.45 -10.32 -0.14
C LEU A 305 18.83 -10.94 -0.39
N LYS A 306 19.64 -10.28 -1.21
CA LYS A 306 21.07 -10.59 -1.42
C LYS A 306 21.91 -9.34 -1.10
N PRO A 307 22.69 -9.35 -0.01
CA PRO A 307 23.57 -8.23 0.30
C PRO A 307 24.78 -8.24 -0.63
N ILE A 308 25.14 -7.07 -1.13
CA ILE A 308 26.34 -6.81 -1.93
C ILE A 308 27.23 -5.87 -1.14
N ILE A 309 28.33 -6.39 -0.59
CA ILE A 309 29.25 -5.64 0.26
C ILE A 309 30.49 -5.25 -0.54
N VAL A 310 30.60 -3.97 -0.87
CA VAL A 310 31.75 -3.44 -1.63
C VAL A 310 32.93 -3.20 -0.70
N ALA A 311 34.10 -3.73 -1.08
CA ALA A 311 35.25 -3.88 -0.19
C ALA A 311 36.13 -2.63 -0.07
N SER A 312 36.38 -1.93 -1.19
CA SER A 312 37.25 -0.76 -1.25
C SER A 312 36.81 0.20 -2.36
N PRO A 313 36.79 1.52 -2.12
CA PRO A 313 36.48 2.52 -3.14
C PRO A 313 37.63 2.74 -4.13
N GLU A 314 38.87 2.33 -3.80
CA GLU A 314 40.04 2.91 -4.46
C GLU A 314 40.32 2.43 -5.90
N GLU A 315 39.99 1.20 -6.34
CA GLU A 315 40.37 0.82 -7.73
C GLU A 315 39.54 -0.21 -8.51
N ASN A 316 38.36 -0.70 -8.09
CA ASN A 316 37.64 -1.68 -8.94
C ASN A 316 36.14 -1.43 -9.08
N ILE A 317 35.69 -1.29 -10.32
CA ILE A 317 34.27 -1.27 -10.73
C ILE A 317 33.67 -2.67 -10.51
N LEU A 318 32.51 -2.74 -9.88
CA LEU A 318 31.71 -3.97 -9.77
C LEU A 318 31.07 -4.26 -11.13
N ARG A 319 31.59 -5.27 -11.85
CA ARG A 319 31.05 -5.67 -13.16
C ARG A 319 29.84 -6.57 -12.96
N TRP A 320 28.71 -6.20 -13.55
CA TRP A 320 27.45 -6.93 -13.46
C TRP A 320 27.08 -7.57 -14.79
N GLU A 321 27.24 -8.89 -14.85
CA GLU A 321 26.85 -9.76 -15.95
C GLU A 321 25.50 -10.42 -15.65
N PHE A 322 24.65 -10.55 -16.67
CA PHE A 322 23.35 -11.21 -16.59
C PHE A 322 23.07 -12.05 -17.84
N ASP A 323 22.77 -13.33 -17.62
CA ASP A 323 22.31 -14.29 -18.62
C ASP A 323 20.78 -14.32 -18.62
N ARG A 324 20.17 -13.61 -19.56
CA ARG A 324 18.71 -13.52 -19.71
C ARG A 324 18.05 -14.87 -19.98
N SER A 325 18.75 -15.81 -20.62
CA SER A 325 18.18 -17.13 -20.94
C SER A 325 18.00 -17.99 -19.69
N ARG A 326 18.86 -17.80 -18.69
CA ARG A 326 18.81 -18.48 -17.40
C ARG A 326 18.16 -17.66 -16.30
N GLY A 327 18.04 -16.34 -16.51
CA GLY A 327 17.60 -15.40 -15.48
C GLY A 327 18.58 -15.29 -14.32
N THR A 328 19.88 -15.47 -14.56
CA THR A 328 20.92 -15.46 -13.52
C THR A 328 21.97 -14.40 -13.84
N GLY A 329 22.49 -13.74 -12.80
CA GLY A 329 23.56 -12.76 -12.93
C GLY A 329 24.65 -12.90 -11.88
N THR A 330 25.78 -12.29 -12.19
CA THR A 330 26.98 -12.28 -11.37
C THR A 330 27.50 -10.85 -11.25
N LEU A 331 27.79 -10.41 -10.03
CA LEU A 331 28.47 -9.16 -9.75
C LEU A 331 29.87 -9.49 -9.24
N SER A 332 30.92 -8.98 -9.90
CA SER A 332 32.31 -9.34 -9.60
C SER A 332 33.20 -8.12 -9.38
N GLN A 333 34.05 -8.18 -8.35
CA GLN A 333 35.00 -7.13 -7.98
C GLN A 333 36.22 -7.75 -7.27
N GLY A 334 37.43 -7.58 -7.82
CA GLY A 334 38.69 -7.90 -7.11
C GLY A 334 38.76 -9.30 -6.48
N GLY A 335 38.25 -10.32 -7.19
CA GLY A 335 38.19 -11.71 -6.71
C GLY A 335 36.93 -12.09 -5.91
N LYS A 336 36.13 -11.10 -5.46
CA LYS A 336 34.80 -11.35 -4.90
C LYS A 336 33.78 -11.56 -6.00
N MET A 337 32.86 -12.49 -5.78
CA MET A 337 31.77 -12.83 -6.68
C MET A 337 30.48 -12.95 -5.89
N PHE A 338 29.44 -12.24 -6.34
CA PHE A 338 28.09 -12.31 -5.81
C PHE A 338 27.16 -12.81 -6.91
N THR A 339 26.23 -13.69 -6.58
CA THR A 339 25.24 -14.20 -7.52
C THR A 339 23.86 -13.62 -7.23
N MET A 340 23.07 -13.48 -8.28
CA MET A 340 21.70 -12.98 -8.22
C MET A 340 20.82 -13.72 -9.22
N THR A 341 19.54 -13.88 -8.89
CA THR A 341 18.52 -14.38 -9.82
C THR A 341 17.58 -13.25 -10.19
N GLY A 342 17.27 -13.12 -11.47
CA GLY A 342 16.31 -12.16 -12.04
C GLY A 342 15.00 -12.85 -12.36
N SER A 343 14.28 -12.37 -13.37
CA SER A 343 13.10 -13.05 -13.89
C SER A 343 13.49 -14.32 -14.66
N VAL A 344 12.94 -15.47 -14.27
CA VAL A 344 13.15 -16.76 -14.95
C VAL A 344 11.88 -17.17 -15.66
N ASN A 345 11.91 -17.35 -16.99
CA ASN A 345 10.75 -17.74 -17.79
C ASN A 345 9.50 -16.85 -17.57
N GLY A 346 9.70 -15.56 -17.32
CA GLY A 346 8.63 -14.59 -17.03
C GLY A 346 8.09 -14.63 -15.60
N ASN A 347 8.59 -15.52 -14.74
CA ASN A 347 8.29 -15.49 -13.32
C ASN A 347 9.08 -14.36 -12.65
N ALA A 348 8.40 -13.26 -12.31
CA ALA A 348 9.03 -12.12 -11.67
C ALA A 348 9.49 -12.42 -10.22
N ASN A 349 8.87 -13.39 -9.53
CA ASN A 349 9.17 -13.67 -8.12
C ASN A 349 10.59 -14.24 -7.90
N THR A 350 11.20 -14.85 -8.91
CA THR A 350 12.57 -15.38 -8.80
C THR A 350 13.63 -14.28 -8.64
N GLY A 351 13.26 -13.03 -8.91
CA GLY A 351 14.11 -11.86 -8.77
C GLY A 351 14.56 -11.62 -7.33
N ASN A 352 15.87 -11.56 -7.06
CA ASN A 352 16.38 -11.15 -5.76
C ASN A 352 16.42 -9.63 -5.60
N ASN A 353 16.18 -9.15 -4.38
CA ASN A 353 16.47 -7.78 -3.98
C ASN A 353 17.98 -7.66 -3.74
N LEU A 354 18.63 -6.64 -4.29
CA LEU A 354 20.06 -6.38 -4.07
C LEU A 354 20.21 -5.17 -3.15
N VAL A 355 20.92 -5.33 -2.04
CA VAL A 355 21.25 -4.24 -1.12
C VAL A 355 22.74 -3.94 -1.21
N PHE A 356 23.08 -2.79 -1.77
CA PHE A 356 24.45 -2.30 -1.87
C PHE A 356 24.81 -1.54 -0.60
N SER A 357 25.77 -2.10 0.12
CA SER A 357 26.24 -1.60 1.41
C SER A 357 27.77 -1.62 1.48
N GLY A 358 28.33 -1.13 2.59
CA GLY A 358 29.77 -0.98 2.78
C GLY A 358 30.23 0.42 2.39
N ASN A 359 31.20 0.50 1.48
CA ASN A 359 31.73 1.77 0.98
C ASN A 359 30.94 2.27 -0.25
N GLU A 360 31.20 3.52 -0.62
CA GLU A 360 30.79 4.08 -1.91
C GLU A 360 31.36 3.24 -3.07
N GLY A 361 30.66 3.20 -4.21
CA GLY A 361 31.02 2.25 -5.27
C GLY A 361 30.64 2.65 -6.69
N LYS A 362 31.24 1.93 -7.65
CA LYS A 362 30.90 2.01 -9.08
C LYS A 362 30.44 0.65 -9.57
N ILE A 363 29.34 0.61 -10.31
CA ILE A 363 28.78 -0.59 -10.92
C ILE A 363 28.73 -0.40 -12.44
N GLU A 364 29.25 -1.35 -13.20
CA GLU A 364 29.12 -1.39 -14.66
C GLU A 364 28.20 -2.54 -15.05
N LEU A 365 27.05 -2.21 -15.65
CA LEU A 365 26.20 -3.21 -16.32
C LEU A 365 26.81 -3.52 -17.68
N VAL A 366 27.27 -4.76 -17.82
CA VAL A 366 27.85 -5.27 -19.08
C VAL A 366 26.85 -6.07 -19.91
N SER A 367 25.67 -6.37 -19.37
CA SER A 367 24.52 -6.84 -20.15
C SER A 367 23.22 -6.29 -19.56
N SER A 368 22.14 -6.31 -20.36
CA SER A 368 20.83 -5.86 -19.91
C SER A 368 20.27 -6.80 -18.85
N VAL A 369 19.70 -6.24 -17.78
CA VAL A 369 19.20 -6.97 -16.61
C VAL A 369 17.69 -6.90 -16.55
N GLU A 370 17.05 -8.07 -16.44
CA GLU A 370 15.63 -8.23 -16.15
C GLU A 370 15.47 -8.84 -14.76
N GLN A 371 15.41 -8.00 -13.74
CA GLN A 371 15.45 -8.44 -12.34
C GLN A 371 14.09 -8.93 -11.82
N GLY A 372 13.01 -8.84 -12.60
CA GLY A 372 11.68 -9.24 -12.17
C GLY A 372 11.15 -8.36 -11.03
N ALA A 373 10.72 -8.97 -9.93
CA ALA A 373 10.26 -8.29 -8.72
C ALA A 373 11.41 -7.93 -7.75
N GLY A 374 12.66 -8.16 -8.13
CA GLY A 374 13.82 -7.70 -7.38
C GLY A 374 14.01 -6.19 -7.48
N TYR A 375 14.22 -5.52 -6.36
CA TYR A 375 14.61 -4.10 -6.32
C TYR A 375 16.10 -3.92 -6.02
N LEU A 376 16.61 -2.71 -6.22
CA LEU A 376 17.93 -2.28 -5.76
C LEU A 376 17.77 -1.35 -4.57
N GLN A 377 18.59 -1.51 -3.55
CA GLN A 377 18.71 -0.57 -2.44
C GLN A 377 20.15 -0.11 -2.32
N PHE A 378 20.35 1.19 -2.18
CA PHE A 378 21.65 1.82 -1.99
C PHE A 378 21.67 2.58 -0.67
N ASP A 379 22.51 2.14 0.26
CA ASP A 379 22.66 2.79 1.58
C ASP A 379 23.83 3.80 1.61
N LYS A 380 24.55 3.94 0.49
CA LYS A 380 25.72 4.82 0.29
C LYS A 380 25.73 5.37 -1.14
N ASP A 381 26.66 6.27 -1.41
CA ASP A 381 26.82 6.87 -2.73
C ASP A 381 27.32 5.84 -3.76
N TYR A 382 26.66 5.79 -4.91
CA TYR A 382 27.00 4.86 -5.99
C TYR A 382 26.91 5.53 -7.35
N THR A 383 27.79 5.13 -8.26
CA THR A 383 27.61 5.39 -9.70
C THR A 383 27.33 4.08 -10.41
N VAL A 384 26.20 4.00 -11.10
CA VAL A 384 25.83 2.85 -11.94
C VAL A 384 25.92 3.30 -13.40
N LEU A 385 26.67 2.59 -14.23
CA LEU A 385 26.90 2.96 -15.63
C LEU A 385 26.82 1.75 -16.55
N THR A 386 26.81 2.01 -17.85
CA THR A 386 26.97 1.00 -18.89
C THR A 386 27.74 1.58 -20.07
N ASN A 387 28.58 0.77 -20.71
CA ASN A 387 29.35 1.16 -21.90
C ASN A 387 28.79 0.55 -23.20
N ASN A 388 27.72 -0.24 -23.11
CA ASN A 388 27.16 -0.97 -24.25
C ASN A 388 25.63 -0.81 -24.38
N ASN A 389 25.09 0.31 -23.88
CA ASN A 389 23.65 0.60 -23.88
C ASN A 389 22.81 -0.49 -23.18
N SER A 390 23.37 -1.17 -22.19
CA SER A 390 22.60 -2.11 -21.38
C SER A 390 21.48 -1.39 -20.65
N THR A 391 20.37 -2.09 -20.47
CA THR A 391 19.19 -1.58 -19.77
C THR A 391 18.97 -2.33 -18.46
N TRP A 392 18.22 -1.74 -17.55
CA TRP A 392 17.80 -2.39 -16.32
C TRP A 392 16.30 -2.24 -16.11
N THR A 393 15.66 -3.33 -15.70
CA THR A 393 14.28 -3.35 -15.20
C THR A 393 14.17 -4.20 -13.95
N GLY A 394 13.30 -3.80 -13.04
CA GLY A 394 13.05 -4.51 -11.78
C GLY A 394 11.92 -3.86 -11.00
N ALA A 395 11.75 -4.23 -9.73
CA ALA A 395 10.70 -3.68 -8.88
C ALA A 395 10.88 -2.17 -8.63
N GLY A 396 12.12 -1.68 -8.57
CA GLY A 396 12.45 -0.28 -8.39
C GLY A 396 13.81 -0.07 -7.72
N ILE A 397 14.10 1.18 -7.37
CA ILE A 397 15.30 1.61 -6.65
C ILE A 397 14.88 2.30 -5.35
N ILE A 398 15.49 1.89 -4.24
CA ILE A 398 15.43 2.52 -2.94
C ILE A 398 16.76 3.22 -2.71
N VAL A 399 16.74 4.54 -2.50
CA VAL A 399 17.95 5.29 -2.12
C VAL A 399 17.84 5.69 -0.66
N GLY A 400 18.71 5.13 0.17
CA GLY A 400 18.75 5.36 1.61
C GLY A 400 19.00 6.82 1.96
N ASP A 401 18.72 7.14 3.22
CA ASP A 401 18.94 8.47 3.78
C ASP A 401 20.44 8.82 3.65
N GLU A 402 20.74 10.04 3.20
CA GLU A 402 22.09 10.54 2.92
C GLU A 402 22.81 9.95 1.69
N ALA A 403 22.24 8.95 1.00
CA ALA A 403 22.83 8.38 -0.20
C ALA A 403 22.48 9.16 -1.48
N ASN A 404 23.44 9.25 -2.40
CA ASN A 404 23.32 9.84 -3.73
C ASN A 404 23.74 8.81 -4.79
N VAL A 405 22.80 8.41 -5.63
CA VAL A 405 23.04 7.43 -6.69
C VAL A 405 23.04 8.13 -8.04
N LYS A 406 24.18 8.10 -8.73
CA LYS A 406 24.28 8.54 -10.13
C LYS A 406 23.95 7.35 -11.05
N TRP A 407 22.80 7.42 -11.71
CA TRP A 407 22.21 6.34 -12.48
C TRP A 407 22.32 6.58 -13.98
N GLY A 408 23.33 5.97 -14.59
CA GLY A 408 23.69 6.06 -16.01
C GLY A 408 23.13 4.95 -16.89
N VAL A 409 22.03 4.30 -16.50
CA VAL A 409 21.45 3.14 -17.19
C VAL A 409 20.02 3.46 -17.66
N ASN A 410 19.72 3.22 -18.94
CA ASN A 410 18.38 3.43 -19.49
C ASN A 410 17.40 2.30 -19.11
N GLY A 411 16.11 2.60 -19.12
CA GLY A 411 15.04 1.62 -19.04
C GLY A 411 14.55 1.16 -20.42
N ILE A 412 13.44 0.44 -20.45
CA ILE A 412 12.80 -0.05 -21.68
C ILE A 412 11.40 0.53 -21.87
N ALA A 413 10.92 0.58 -23.11
CA ALA A 413 9.56 1.02 -23.40
C ALA A 413 8.53 0.12 -22.71
N GLY A 414 7.52 0.72 -22.10
CA GLY A 414 6.44 0.00 -21.40
C GLY A 414 6.76 -0.40 -19.96
N ASP A 415 7.99 -0.18 -19.49
CA ASP A 415 8.35 -0.30 -18.07
C ASP A 415 8.51 1.08 -17.42
N ASN A 416 8.22 1.14 -16.12
CA ASN A 416 8.46 2.31 -15.30
C ASN A 416 9.50 2.00 -14.24
N LEU A 417 10.54 2.81 -14.16
CA LEU A 417 11.43 2.84 -13.01
C LEU A 417 10.65 3.40 -11.82
N HIS A 418 10.57 2.66 -10.72
CA HIS A 418 9.98 3.15 -9.47
C HIS A 418 11.11 3.58 -8.54
N LYS A 419 11.07 4.82 -8.05
CA LYS A 419 12.04 5.35 -7.08
C LYS A 419 11.36 5.73 -5.78
N VAL A 420 11.88 5.21 -4.67
CA VAL A 420 11.53 5.58 -3.29
C VAL A 420 12.80 5.72 -2.44
N GLY A 421 12.65 5.98 -1.14
CA GLY A 421 13.75 6.34 -0.25
C GLY A 421 14.11 7.83 -0.32
N SER A 422 14.51 8.39 0.82
CA SER A 422 14.65 9.84 1.00
C SER A 422 15.87 10.43 0.27
N GLY A 423 16.87 9.60 -0.08
CA GLY A 423 18.08 10.02 -0.77
C GLY A 423 17.85 10.47 -2.23
N ALA A 424 18.94 10.76 -2.93
CA ALA A 424 18.90 11.34 -4.28
C ALA A 424 19.25 10.32 -5.37
N LEU A 425 18.50 10.35 -6.47
CA LEU A 425 18.81 9.62 -7.70
C LEU A 425 19.08 10.60 -8.85
N THR A 426 20.33 10.72 -9.28
CA THR A 426 20.74 11.56 -10.40
C THR A 426 20.78 10.73 -11.68
N VAL A 427 19.81 10.93 -12.56
CA VAL A 427 19.69 10.20 -13.83
C VAL A 427 20.66 10.80 -14.83
N ASN A 428 21.64 10.02 -15.29
CA ASN A 428 22.76 10.47 -16.11
C ASN A 428 23.09 9.46 -17.22
N GLY A 429 22.08 8.80 -17.79
CA GLY A 429 22.26 7.91 -18.94
C GLY A 429 22.53 8.71 -20.22
N HIS A 430 22.78 8.02 -21.33
CA HIS A 430 22.96 8.64 -22.64
C HIS A 430 21.78 8.35 -23.58
N GLY A 431 21.44 9.31 -24.43
CA GLY A 431 20.46 9.14 -25.49
C GLY A 431 19.00 9.19 -25.02
N GLU A 432 18.15 8.53 -25.79
CA GLU A 432 16.71 8.47 -25.53
C GLU A 432 16.34 7.27 -24.64
N ASN A 433 16.08 7.52 -23.35
CA ASN A 433 15.47 6.52 -22.48
C ASN A 433 13.98 6.37 -22.78
N LYS A 434 13.56 5.16 -23.17
CA LYS A 434 12.17 4.87 -23.53
C LYS A 434 11.29 4.50 -22.33
N GLY A 435 11.89 4.19 -21.17
CA GLY A 435 11.16 3.89 -19.94
C GLY A 435 10.49 5.11 -19.33
N GLY A 436 9.48 4.88 -18.50
CA GLY A 436 8.89 5.91 -17.65
C GLY A 436 9.51 5.95 -16.25
N LEU A 437 9.13 6.96 -15.47
CA LEU A 437 9.52 7.12 -14.08
C LEU A 437 8.28 7.31 -13.20
N LYS A 438 8.19 6.55 -12.11
CA LYS A 438 7.32 6.83 -10.97
C LYS A 438 8.17 7.14 -9.75
N VAL A 439 8.05 8.33 -9.20
CA VAL A 439 8.80 8.75 -8.02
C VAL A 439 7.87 8.99 -6.84
N GLY A 440 8.17 8.31 -5.73
CA GLY A 440 7.39 8.34 -4.51
C GLY A 440 8.08 8.99 -3.32
N ASP A 441 9.40 9.18 -3.34
CA ASP A 441 10.13 9.76 -2.21
C ASP A 441 11.47 10.38 -2.64
N GLY A 442 12.03 11.25 -1.80
CA GLY A 442 13.34 11.88 -1.96
C GLY A 442 13.50 12.72 -3.22
N VAL A 443 14.74 12.85 -3.69
CA VAL A 443 15.06 13.69 -4.87
C VAL A 443 15.35 12.83 -6.09
N VAL A 444 14.91 13.26 -7.27
CA VAL A 444 15.39 12.79 -8.57
C VAL A 444 15.91 14.00 -9.36
N VAL A 445 17.13 13.92 -9.89
CA VAL A 445 17.72 14.96 -10.74
C VAL A 445 17.84 14.40 -12.16
N LEU A 446 17.31 15.11 -13.15
CA LEU A 446 17.32 14.66 -14.55
C LEU A 446 18.50 15.30 -15.29
N GLU A 447 19.62 14.59 -15.36
CA GLU A 447 20.85 15.02 -16.05
C GLU A 447 21.21 14.06 -17.19
N GLN A 448 20.22 13.55 -17.92
CA GLN A 448 20.45 12.67 -19.07
C GLN A 448 21.39 13.35 -20.06
N GLN A 449 22.34 12.64 -20.65
CA GLN A 449 23.30 13.15 -21.61
C GLN A 449 22.85 12.85 -23.05
N PRO A 450 23.19 13.70 -24.04
CA PRO A 450 22.94 13.39 -25.44
C PRO A 450 23.71 12.15 -25.91
N ASP A 451 23.15 11.44 -26.90
CA ASP A 451 23.88 10.43 -27.68
C ASP A 451 24.72 11.07 -28.80
N ALA A 452 25.38 10.24 -29.59
CA ALA A 452 26.18 10.68 -30.74
C ALA A 452 25.38 11.45 -31.81
N ASN A 453 24.04 11.31 -31.81
CA ASN A 453 23.13 12.02 -32.72
C ASN A 453 22.47 13.25 -32.05
N GLN A 454 22.99 13.70 -30.90
CA GLN A 454 22.44 14.81 -30.12
C GLN A 454 21.01 14.59 -29.60
N LYS A 455 20.56 13.34 -29.52
CA LYS A 455 19.26 13.01 -28.93
C LYS A 455 19.39 12.78 -27.43
N GLN A 456 18.44 13.31 -26.66
CA GLN A 456 18.47 13.28 -25.20
C GLN A 456 17.03 13.20 -24.67
N GLN A 457 16.73 12.15 -23.91
CA GLN A 457 15.46 12.03 -23.19
C GLN A 457 15.67 11.24 -21.90
N ALA A 458 15.42 11.85 -20.75
CA ALA A 458 15.59 11.18 -19.46
C ALA A 458 14.55 10.07 -19.22
N PHE A 459 13.28 10.31 -19.55
CA PHE A 459 12.18 9.34 -19.49
C PHE A 459 11.07 9.71 -20.49
N SER A 460 10.25 8.74 -20.89
CA SER A 460 9.09 8.95 -21.75
C SER A 460 7.92 9.66 -21.05
N HIS A 461 7.81 9.48 -19.73
CA HIS A 461 6.84 10.15 -18.87
C HIS A 461 7.28 10.07 -17.40
N ILE A 462 6.81 11.00 -16.59
CA ILE A 462 7.13 11.08 -15.16
C ILE A 462 5.83 11.21 -14.36
N ASN A 463 5.67 10.36 -13.34
CA ASN A 463 4.62 10.44 -12.34
C ASN A 463 5.24 10.74 -10.97
N ILE A 464 4.79 11.82 -10.34
CA ILE A 464 5.21 12.24 -9.00
C ILE A 464 4.03 12.01 -8.06
N ALA A 465 4.21 11.23 -7.01
CA ALA A 465 3.15 10.86 -6.08
C ALA A 465 3.59 10.99 -4.60
N SER A 466 2.64 10.77 -3.69
CA SER A 466 2.75 10.86 -2.22
C SER A 466 3.02 12.23 -1.60
N GLY A 467 3.55 13.19 -2.35
CA GLY A 467 3.93 14.51 -1.84
C GLY A 467 5.31 14.56 -1.17
N ARG A 468 6.04 13.44 -1.08
CA ARG A 468 7.40 13.37 -0.50
C ARG A 468 8.52 13.63 -1.50
N ALA A 469 8.24 13.44 -2.79
CA ALA A 469 9.25 13.48 -3.84
C ALA A 469 9.46 14.88 -4.43
N THR A 470 10.69 15.18 -4.85
CA THR A 470 11.05 16.33 -5.67
C THR A 470 11.78 15.88 -6.94
N VAL A 471 11.38 16.40 -8.09
CA VAL A 471 12.09 16.20 -9.38
C VAL A 471 12.73 17.51 -9.81
N LYS A 472 14.03 17.48 -10.11
CA LYS A 472 14.81 18.61 -10.62
C LYS A 472 15.14 18.37 -12.09
N LEU A 473 15.00 19.41 -12.91
CA LEU A 473 15.24 19.41 -14.36
C LEU A 473 16.56 20.10 -14.68
#